data_AF-A0A7K2KV23-F1
#
_entry.id   AF-A0A7K2KV23-F1
#
_cell.length_a   1.000
_cell.length_b   1.000
_cell.length_c   1.000
_cell.angle_alpha   90.00
_cell.angle_beta   90.00
_cell.angle_gamma   90.00
#
_symmetry.space_group_name_H-M   'P 1'
#
loop_
_entity.id
_entity.type
_entity.pdbx_description
1 polymer ?
#
loop_
_entity_poly.entity_id
_entity_poly.type
_entity_poly.pdbx_seq_one_letter_code
_entity_poly.pdbx_strand_id
1 'polypeptide(L)'
;APGTRELHELRRRSVLDFPATQERVACRYCLHLTGDTAALTVTLTADTAYLPPRTIHAHLRGIEEIVVASAVGSPPPLSRLAELLAGPEADR
;
A
#
# COMPACT_ATOMS: atom_id res chain seq x y z
N ALA A 1 -10.27 3.83 19.12
CA ALA A 1 -9.35 3.53 18.01
C ALA A 1 -8.39 2.44 18.46
N PRO A 2 -7.95 1.54 17.57
CA PRO A 2 -7.00 0.48 17.91
C PRO A 2 -5.69 1.06 18.44
N GLY A 3 -5.06 0.36 19.39
CA GLY A 3 -3.79 0.78 19.99
C GLY A 3 -2.58 0.47 19.08
N THR A 4 -1.42 1.06 19.37
CA THR A 4 -0.17 0.82 18.61
C THR A 4 0.18 -0.66 18.47
N ARG A 5 0.10 -1.43 19.56
CA ARG A 5 0.37 -2.87 19.55
C ARG A 5 -0.60 -3.60 18.61
N GLU A 6 -1.88 -3.30 18.72
CA GLU A 6 -2.94 -3.91 17.91
C GLU A 6 -2.76 -3.61 16.41
N LEU A 7 -2.41 -2.38 16.05
CA LEU A 7 -2.10 -2.01 14.67
C LEU A 7 -0.89 -2.79 14.11
N HIS A 8 0.17 -2.96 14.89
CA HIS A 8 1.31 -3.80 14.48
C HIS A 8 0.94 -5.28 14.34
N GLU A 9 0.01 -5.80 15.15
CA GLU A 9 -0.49 -7.17 15.03
C GLU A 9 -1.35 -7.37 13.78
N LEU A 10 -2.25 -6.42 13.50
CA LEU A 10 -3.08 -6.43 12.30
C LEU A 10 -2.21 -6.37 11.04
N ARG A 11 -1.19 -5.50 11.02
CA ARG A 11 -0.24 -5.39 9.91
C ARG A 11 0.45 -6.73 9.57
N ARG A 12 0.84 -7.51 10.59
CA ARG A 12 1.49 -8.82 10.35
C ARG A 12 0.56 -9.84 9.67
N ARG A 13 -0.75 -9.61 9.70
CA ARG A 13 -1.76 -10.45 9.08
C ARG A 13 -2.22 -9.94 7.72
N SER A 14 -1.68 -8.81 7.24
CA SER A 14 -2.08 -8.23 5.96
C SER A 14 -1.73 -9.13 4.80
N VAL A 15 -2.76 -9.43 4.00
CA VAL A 15 -2.67 -10.23 2.78
C VAL A 15 -2.63 -9.28 1.59
N LEU A 16 -1.73 -9.54 0.64
CA LEU A 16 -1.73 -8.91 -0.67
C LEU A 16 -2.23 -9.93 -1.69
N ASP A 17 -3.13 -9.48 -2.56
CA ASP A 17 -3.69 -10.28 -3.64
C ASP A 17 -3.75 -9.46 -4.94
N PHE A 18 -3.71 -10.15 -6.07
CA PHE A 18 -3.80 -9.59 -7.41
C PHE A 18 -5.06 -10.12 -8.08
N PRO A 19 -6.21 -9.45 -7.90
CA PRO A 19 -7.37 -9.74 -8.74
C PRO A 19 -6.97 -9.48 -10.19
N ALA A 20 -7.33 -10.40 -11.07
CA ALA A 20 -6.93 -10.51 -12.48
C ALA A 20 -6.62 -9.20 -13.23
N THR A 21 -5.64 -9.26 -14.15
CA THR A 21 -5.28 -8.14 -15.04
C THR A 21 -6.47 -7.68 -15.88
N GLN A 22 -6.58 -6.37 -16.11
CA GLN A 22 -7.57 -5.80 -17.02
C GLN A 22 -6.90 -5.30 -18.31
N GLU A 23 -7.52 -5.54 -19.47
CA GLU A 23 -7.01 -5.07 -20.76
C GLU A 23 -7.02 -3.54 -20.89
N ARG A 24 -7.93 -2.87 -20.17
CA ARG A 24 -8.08 -1.41 -20.17
C ARG A 24 -8.44 -0.93 -18.76
N VAL A 25 -7.73 0.08 -18.29
CA VAL A 25 -8.04 0.79 -17.05
C VAL A 25 -8.61 2.17 -17.35
N ALA A 26 -9.60 2.61 -16.57
CA ALA A 26 -10.20 3.94 -16.71
C ALA A 26 -9.31 5.07 -16.14
N CYS A 27 -8.30 4.71 -15.34
CA CYS A 27 -7.36 5.61 -14.69
C CYS A 27 -5.93 5.07 -14.76
N ARG A 28 -4.95 5.98 -14.80
CA ARG A 28 -3.52 5.60 -14.72
C ARG A 28 -3.14 5.10 -13.33
N TYR A 29 -3.81 5.61 -12.30
CA TYR A 29 -3.61 5.25 -10.91
C TYR A 29 -4.90 5.55 -10.14
N CYS A 30 -5.50 4.53 -9.55
CA CYS A 30 -6.64 4.64 -8.64
C CYS A 30 -6.33 3.89 -7.36
N LEU A 31 -6.49 4.58 -6.23
CA LEU A 31 -6.43 3.99 -4.90
C LEU A 31 -7.81 4.06 -4.27
N HIS A 32 -8.40 2.92 -3.96
CA HIS A 32 -9.65 2.83 -3.24
C HIS A 32 -9.39 2.33 -1.83
N LEU A 33 -9.88 3.07 -0.84
CA LEU A 33 -9.85 2.66 0.56
C LEU A 33 -11.28 2.34 0.96
N THR A 34 -11.50 1.10 1.39
CA THR A 34 -12.74 0.66 2.01
C THR A 34 -12.42 0.08 3.37
N GLY A 35 -13.35 0.15 4.31
CA GLY A 35 -13.10 -0.44 5.62
C GLY A 35 -14.39 -0.64 6.40
N ASP A 36 -14.30 -1.54 7.36
CA ASP A 36 -15.35 -1.81 8.35
C ASP A 36 -14.76 -1.77 9.77
N THR A 37 -15.44 -2.36 10.73
CA THR A 37 -15.01 -2.39 12.13
C THR A 37 -13.78 -3.27 12.37
N ALA A 38 -13.41 -4.15 11.44
CA ALA A 38 -12.36 -5.16 11.61
C ALA A 38 -11.15 -4.93 10.68
N ALA A 39 -11.34 -4.35 9.50
CA ALA A 39 -10.27 -4.22 8.51
C ALA A 39 -10.38 -2.96 7.64
N LEU A 40 -9.21 -2.47 7.22
CA LEU A 40 -9.05 -1.53 6.11
C LEU A 40 -8.53 -2.31 4.89
N THR A 41 -9.24 -2.20 3.78
CA THR A 41 -8.84 -2.73 2.48
C THR A 41 -8.33 -1.60 1.60
N VAL A 42 -7.17 -1.79 1.01
CA VAL A 42 -6.55 -0.85 0.07
C VAL A 42 -6.44 -1.54 -1.28
N THR A 43 -7.18 -1.05 -2.26
CA THR A 43 -7.16 -1.56 -3.64
C THR A 43 -6.47 -0.57 -4.54
N LEU A 44 -5.45 -1.04 -5.28
CA LEU A 44 -4.75 -0.26 -6.28
C LEU A 44 -5.04 -0.82 -7.67
N THR A 45 -5.60 0.03 -8.53
CA THR A 45 -5.67 -0.21 -9.97
C THR A 45 -4.71 0.76 -10.64
N ALA A 46 -3.74 0.26 -11.40
CA ALA A 46 -2.74 1.09 -12.06
C ALA A 46 -2.48 0.62 -13.49
N ASP A 47 -2.14 1.58 -14.35
CA ASP A 47 -1.59 1.31 -15.67
C ASP A 47 -0.15 0.81 -15.51
N THR A 48 0.11 -0.41 -15.97
CA THR A 48 1.40 -1.08 -15.82
C THR A 48 2.52 -0.45 -16.65
N ALA A 49 2.19 0.43 -17.60
CA ALA A 49 3.19 1.27 -18.28
C ALA A 49 3.80 2.32 -17.34
N TYR A 50 3.08 2.73 -16.29
CA TYR A 50 3.52 3.73 -15.30
C TYR A 50 3.92 3.11 -13.96
N LEU A 51 3.24 2.04 -13.54
CA LEU A 51 3.59 1.29 -12.34
C LEU A 51 3.79 -0.18 -12.70
N PRO A 52 5.04 -0.61 -12.99
CA PRO A 52 5.33 -1.97 -13.41
C PRO A 52 4.79 -3.02 -12.43
N PRO A 53 4.32 -4.19 -12.90
CA PRO A 53 3.74 -5.22 -12.02
C PRO A 53 4.66 -5.63 -10.86
N ARG A 54 5.98 -5.66 -11.12
CA ARG A 54 7.00 -5.98 -10.12
C ARG A 54 7.05 -4.98 -8.95
N THR A 55 6.65 -3.73 -9.16
CA THR A 55 6.70 -2.68 -8.13
C THR A 55 5.38 -2.51 -7.41
N ILE A 56 4.26 -3.04 -7.93
CA ILE A 56 2.93 -2.84 -7.31
C ILE A 56 2.86 -3.42 -5.89
N HIS A 57 3.45 -4.59 -5.63
CA HIS A 57 3.50 -5.17 -4.29
C HIS A 57 4.29 -4.29 -3.31
N ALA A 58 5.47 -3.83 -3.73
CA ALA A 58 6.29 -2.91 -2.95
C ALA A 58 5.54 -1.62 -2.65
N HIS A 59 4.84 -1.09 -3.65
CA HIS A 59 4.04 0.13 -3.54
C HIS A 59 2.91 -0.03 -2.52
N LEU A 60 2.18 -1.15 -2.55
CA LEU A 60 1.14 -1.46 -1.57
C LEU A 60 1.70 -1.65 -0.15
N ARG A 61 2.89 -2.26 0.00
CA ARG A 61 3.59 -2.35 1.29
C ARG A 61 4.05 -0.99 1.80
N GLY A 62 4.53 -0.11 0.92
CA GLY A 62 4.86 1.27 1.25
C GLY A 62 3.65 2.05 1.76
N ILE A 63 2.49 1.89 1.10
CA ILE A 63 1.23 2.49 1.56
C ILE A 63 0.82 1.93 2.93
N GLU A 64 0.92 0.63 3.15
CA GLU A 64 0.66 0.02 4.47
C GLU A 64 1.54 0.63 5.57
N GLU A 65 2.85 0.76 5.32
CA GLU A 65 3.78 1.41 6.27
C GLU A 65 3.34 2.83 6.58
N ILE A 66 3.06 3.64 5.54
CA ILE A 66 2.63 5.03 5.70
C ILE A 66 1.35 5.12 6.54
N VAL A 67 0.35 4.29 6.26
CA VAL A 67 -0.94 4.29 6.98
C VAL A 67 -0.75 3.90 8.44
N VAL A 68 -0.05 2.80 8.71
CA VAL A 68 0.15 2.29 10.09
C VAL A 68 1.00 3.25 10.90
N ALA A 69 2.13 3.71 10.35
CA ALA A 69 3.05 4.62 11.03
C ALA A 69 2.39 5.97 11.34
N SER A 70 1.60 6.50 10.41
CA SER A 70 0.81 7.71 10.64
C SER A 70 -0.26 7.52 11.72
N ALA A 71 -0.94 6.37 11.72
CA ALA A 71 -1.99 6.07 12.71
C ALA A 71 -1.44 5.96 14.14
N VAL A 72 -0.17 5.59 14.32
CA VAL A 72 0.50 5.52 15.63
C VAL A 72 1.26 6.80 15.99
N GLY A 73 1.10 7.88 15.20
CA GLY A 73 1.68 9.20 15.48
C GLY A 73 3.14 9.36 15.05
N SER A 74 3.65 8.49 14.17
CA SER A 74 5.02 8.53 13.64
C SER A 74 5.03 8.49 12.11
N PRO A 75 4.46 9.51 11.43
CA PRO A 75 4.42 9.51 9.96
C PRO A 75 5.85 9.57 9.38
N PRO A 76 6.13 8.83 8.30
CA PRO A 76 7.42 8.93 7.64
C PRO A 76 7.62 10.33 7.05
N PRO A 77 8.87 10.85 7.01
CA PRO A 77 9.13 12.14 6.40
C PRO A 77 8.89 12.09 4.90
N LEU A 78 8.40 13.19 4.32
CA LEU A 78 8.10 13.28 2.88
C LEU A 78 9.30 12.91 2.00
N SER A 79 10.52 13.22 2.45
CA SER A 79 11.77 12.90 1.76
C SER A 79 12.03 11.39 1.60
N ARG A 80 11.36 10.53 2.37
CA ARG A 80 11.50 9.07 2.32
C ARG A 80 10.37 8.38 1.57
N LEU A 81 9.35 9.11 1.11
CA LEU A 81 8.17 8.50 0.47
C LEU A 81 8.52 7.73 -0.80
N ALA A 82 9.40 8.26 -1.64
CA ALA A 82 9.79 7.60 -2.88
C ALA A 82 10.45 6.23 -2.60
N GLU A 83 11.35 6.18 -1.62
CA GLU A 83 12.02 4.95 -1.19
C GLU A 83 11.03 3.92 -0.63
N LEU A 84 10.11 4.37 0.24
CA LEU A 84 9.09 3.51 0.84
C LEU A 84 8.14 2.89 -0.19
N LEU A 85 7.77 3.66 -1.22
CA LEU A 85 6.86 3.20 -2.28
C LEU A 85 7.56 2.32 -3.33
N ALA A 86 8.87 2.53 -3.56
CA ALA A 86 9.64 1.74 -4.50
C ALA A 86 10.01 0.35 -3.96
N GLY A 87 10.16 0.22 -2.63
CA GLY A 87 10.56 -1.01 -1.96
C GLY A 87 12.03 -1.39 -2.19
N PRO A 88 12.52 -2.49 -1.56
CA PRO A 88 13.94 -2.83 -1.52
C PRO A 88 14.54 -3.29 -2.86
N GLU A 89 13.73 -3.54 -3.90
CA GLU A 89 14.19 -4.08 -5.20
C GLU A 89 14.29 -3.03 -6.31
N ALA A 90 14.03 -1.75 -6.05
CA ALA A 90 13.99 -0.73 -7.10
C ALA A 90 15.37 -0.30 -7.66
N ASP A 91 16.46 -0.77 -7.05
CA ASP A 91 17.84 -0.37 -7.36
C ASP A 91 18.66 -1.48 -8.07
N ARG A 92 17.97 -2.45 -8.70
CA ARG A 92 18.59 -3.53 -9.49
C ARG A 92 18.17 -3.53 -10.95
#